data_AF-A0A2N3WYG0-F1
#
_entry.id   AF-A0A2N3WYG0-F1
#
_cell.length_a   1.000
_cell.length_b   1.000
_cell.length_c   1.000
_cell.angle_alpha   90.00
_cell.angle_beta   90.00
_cell.angle_gamma   90.00
#
_symmetry.space_group_name_H-M   'P 1'
#
loop_
_entity.id
_entity.type
_entity.pdbx_description
1 polymer ?
#
loop_
_entity_poly.entity_id
_entity_poly.type
_entity_poly.pdbx_seq_one_letter_code
_entity_poly.pdbx_strand_id
1 'polypeptide(L)'
;MPPRNHGPPAPPRFLDGLPVLEITTLTTDSADQLRTSVAPGTAIRFGSQHGTALAAPHPLTATTWTDLHRETPTEPSWTVRFRTPATFGNGNRFSPWPDPAAVARSLTTRWNTFNPDPTQHFDEDPRLWRRIWVSDVEGHTELLPLPGLTVPGFLGRIRYHCDDPGVATTLHRLLLFAELAGLGRYTTRGLGIITLDSGAGRNPVVSGPQKSPRSVQRSDQRKQYNSDVPGSPAERAGGRSVQ
;
A
#
# COMPACT_ATOMS: atom_id res chain seq x y z
N MET A 1 5.13 8.35 -41.84
CA MET A 1 4.48 7.57 -40.76
C MET A 1 4.36 8.49 -39.56
N PRO A 2 3.15 8.83 -39.06
CA PRO A 2 3.03 9.76 -37.95
C PRO A 2 3.44 9.08 -36.63
N PRO A 3 4.00 9.83 -35.66
CA PRO A 3 4.36 9.28 -34.36
C PRO A 3 3.11 8.81 -33.61
N ARG A 4 3.16 7.57 -33.10
CA ARG A 4 2.09 7.01 -32.26
C ARG A 4 2.13 7.70 -30.91
N ASN A 5 1.11 8.50 -30.62
CA ASN A 5 0.96 9.16 -29.33
C ASN A 5 0.52 8.11 -28.31
N HIS A 6 1.45 7.67 -27.46
CA HIS A 6 1.12 6.84 -26.31
C HIS A 6 0.46 7.77 -25.29
N GLY A 7 -0.79 7.46 -24.89
CA GLY A 7 -1.44 8.18 -23.80
C GLY A 7 -0.50 8.27 -22.59
N PRO A 8 -0.44 9.42 -21.91
CA PRO A 8 0.57 9.63 -20.88
C PRO A 8 0.39 8.58 -19.78
N PRO A 9 1.49 8.05 -19.20
CA PRO A 9 1.39 7.43 -17.88
C PRO A 9 0.74 8.42 -16.91
N ALA A 10 0.25 7.93 -15.76
CA ALA A 10 -0.19 8.80 -14.66
C ALA A 10 0.75 10.02 -14.56
N PRO A 11 0.23 11.26 -14.50
CA PRO A 11 1.05 12.45 -14.63
C PRO A 11 2.21 12.32 -13.64
N PRO A 12 3.47 12.43 -14.10
CA PRO A 12 4.62 12.27 -13.23
C PRO A 12 4.46 13.23 -12.07
N ARG A 13 4.63 12.73 -10.85
CA ARG A 13 4.71 13.61 -9.68
C ARG A 13 5.92 14.51 -9.88
N PHE A 14 5.84 15.76 -9.44
CA PHE A 14 6.98 16.64 -9.45
C PHE A 14 7.48 16.85 -8.02
N LEU A 15 8.78 16.67 -7.81
CA LEU A 15 9.47 17.00 -6.56
C LEU A 15 10.54 18.03 -6.90
N ASP A 16 10.47 19.21 -6.29
CA ASP A 16 11.35 20.35 -6.57
C ASP A 16 11.47 20.69 -8.07
N GLY A 17 10.36 20.56 -8.80
CA GLY A 17 10.29 20.82 -10.25
C GLY A 17 10.80 19.68 -11.13
N LEU A 18 11.27 18.58 -10.55
CA LEU A 18 11.75 17.41 -11.29
C LEU A 18 10.67 16.33 -11.37
N PRO A 19 10.46 15.70 -12.55
CA PRO A 19 9.55 14.58 -12.66
C PRO A 19 10.09 13.37 -11.88
N VAL A 20 9.23 12.80 -11.04
CA VAL A 20 9.45 11.61 -10.24
C VAL A 20 8.57 10.51 -10.80
N LEU A 21 9.20 9.33 -10.97
CA LEU A 21 8.49 8.11 -11.29
C LEU A 21 8.40 7.23 -10.05
N GLU A 22 7.17 6.89 -9.69
CA GLU A 22 6.90 5.91 -8.64
C GLU A 22 6.68 4.53 -9.30
N ILE A 23 7.38 3.51 -8.79
CA ILE A 23 7.27 2.13 -9.26
C ILE A 23 6.99 1.24 -8.06
N THR A 24 5.91 0.46 -8.12
CA THR A 24 5.66 -0.60 -7.15
C THR A 24 6.23 -1.92 -7.66
N THR A 25 6.99 -2.61 -6.80
CA THR A 25 7.45 -3.98 -7.01
C THR A 25 6.75 -4.92 -6.03
N LEU A 26 6.15 -6.01 -6.53
CA LEU A 26 5.42 -6.98 -5.70
C LEU A 26 6.28 -8.16 -5.23
N THR A 27 7.51 -8.26 -5.72
CA THR A 27 8.46 -9.30 -5.34
C THR A 27 9.81 -8.70 -4.97
N THR A 28 10.55 -9.38 -4.09
CA THR A 28 11.91 -8.98 -3.70
C THR A 28 12.84 -8.95 -4.92
N ASP A 29 12.77 -9.97 -5.77
CA ASP A 29 13.60 -10.07 -6.98
C ASP A 29 13.42 -8.86 -7.92
N SER A 30 12.17 -8.44 -8.15
CA SER A 30 11.90 -7.25 -8.98
C SER A 30 12.41 -5.96 -8.33
N ALA A 31 12.31 -5.87 -7.00
CA ALA A 31 12.82 -4.73 -6.24
C ALA A 31 14.36 -4.65 -6.32
N ASP A 32 15.05 -5.78 -6.19
CA ASP A 32 16.50 -5.86 -6.26
C ASP A 32 17.01 -5.64 -7.68
N GLN A 33 16.32 -6.18 -8.69
CA GLN A 33 16.63 -5.90 -10.09
C GLN A 33 16.49 -4.40 -10.40
N LEU A 34 15.44 -3.73 -9.91
CA LEU A 34 15.26 -2.29 -10.11
C LEU A 34 16.41 -1.48 -9.46
N ARG A 35 16.76 -1.80 -8.22
CA ARG A 35 17.84 -1.10 -7.49
C ARG A 35 19.21 -1.28 -8.11
N THR A 36 19.49 -2.48 -8.64
CA THR A 36 20.80 -2.82 -9.21
C THR A 36 20.96 -2.33 -10.65
N SER A 37 19.87 -2.19 -11.41
CA SER A 37 19.91 -1.78 -12.82
C SER A 37 19.86 -0.26 -13.04
N VAL A 38 19.45 0.52 -12.04
CA VAL A 38 19.27 1.97 -12.17
C VAL A 38 20.21 2.71 -11.22
N ALA A 39 21.21 3.38 -11.79
CA ALA A 39 22.13 4.28 -11.10
C ALA A 39 21.99 5.71 -11.66
N PRO A 40 22.47 6.76 -10.97
CA PRO A 40 22.56 8.08 -11.54
C PRO A 40 23.28 8.04 -12.90
N GLY A 41 22.70 8.65 -13.93
CA GLY A 41 23.22 8.57 -15.30
C GLY A 41 22.64 7.45 -16.16
N THR A 42 21.90 6.48 -15.60
CA THR A 42 21.23 5.44 -16.39
C THR A 42 20.20 6.08 -17.33
N ALA A 43 20.28 5.76 -18.62
CA ALA A 43 19.28 6.17 -19.60
C ALA A 43 17.95 5.43 -19.35
N ILE A 44 16.86 6.19 -19.27
CA ILE A 44 15.52 5.68 -19.01
C ILE A 44 14.62 6.01 -20.20
N ARG A 45 13.77 5.05 -20.59
CA ARG A 45 12.78 5.23 -21.65
C ARG A 45 11.42 4.66 -21.27
N PHE A 46 10.38 5.48 -21.37
CA PHE A 46 8.98 5.10 -21.21
C PHE A 46 8.17 5.52 -22.45
N GLY A 47 8.01 4.59 -23.40
CA GLY A 47 7.39 4.91 -24.67
C GLY A 47 8.17 5.98 -25.43
N SER A 48 7.54 7.12 -25.70
CA SER A 48 8.16 8.29 -26.34
C SER A 48 8.97 9.14 -25.36
N GLN A 49 8.73 9.02 -24.05
CA GLN A 49 9.47 9.76 -23.03
C GLN A 49 10.84 9.12 -22.82
N HIS A 50 11.86 9.96 -22.76
CA HIS A 50 13.24 9.55 -22.51
C HIS A 50 13.89 10.55 -21.57
N GLY A 51 14.83 10.07 -20.78
CA GLY A 51 15.57 10.89 -19.83
C GLY A 51 16.69 10.09 -19.17
N THR A 52 17.23 10.66 -18.11
CA THR A 52 18.33 10.06 -17.36
C THR A 52 17.94 10.01 -15.89
N ALA A 53 18.23 8.89 -15.23
CA ALA A 53 18.08 8.77 -13.79
C ALA A 53 18.95 9.81 -13.09
N LEU A 54 18.34 10.70 -12.30
CA LEU A 54 19.07 11.69 -11.51
C LEU A 54 19.60 11.09 -10.19
N ALA A 55 18.92 10.07 -9.69
CA ALA A 55 19.24 9.37 -8.46
C ALA A 55 18.99 7.87 -8.62
N ALA A 56 19.61 7.06 -7.76
CA ALA A 56 19.26 5.65 -7.62
C ALA A 56 17.84 5.51 -7.03
N PRO A 57 17.10 4.44 -7.35
CA PRO A 57 15.80 4.18 -6.76
C PRO A 57 15.91 4.04 -5.24
N HIS A 58 15.12 4.81 -4.50
CA HIS A 58 15.00 4.68 -3.05
C HIS A 58 13.57 4.27 -2.66
N PRO A 59 13.39 3.41 -1.65
CA PRO A 59 12.06 3.06 -1.17
C PRO A 59 11.32 4.30 -0.65
N LEU A 60 10.07 4.51 -1.11
CA LEU A 60 9.16 5.50 -0.53
C LEU A 60 8.30 4.88 0.59
N THR A 61 7.87 3.64 0.38
CA THR A 61 7.10 2.84 1.33
C THR A 61 7.43 1.37 1.08
N ALA A 62 7.41 0.57 2.13
CA ALA A 62 7.59 -0.87 2.06
C ALA A 62 6.68 -1.54 3.09
N THR A 63 6.10 -2.66 2.70
CA THR A 63 5.32 -3.55 3.59
C THR A 63 5.58 -4.99 3.18
N THR A 64 5.34 -5.93 4.08
CA THR A 64 5.43 -7.35 3.78
C THR A 64 4.05 -7.94 3.55
N TRP A 65 3.99 -9.07 2.82
CA TRP A 65 2.75 -9.84 2.68
C TRP A 65 2.16 -10.23 4.03
N THR A 66 3.01 -10.63 4.99
CA THR A 66 2.61 -10.97 6.35
C THR A 66 2.03 -9.77 7.11
N ASP A 67 2.61 -8.58 6.98
CA ASP A 67 2.08 -7.37 7.62
C ASP A 67 0.69 -7.04 7.05
N LEU A 68 0.56 -7.02 5.72
CA LEU A 68 -0.74 -6.82 5.06
C LEU A 68 -1.75 -7.91 5.45
N HIS A 69 -1.33 -9.16 5.59
CA HIS A 69 -2.22 -10.26 5.96
C HIS A 69 -2.64 -10.20 7.45
N ARG A 70 -1.95 -9.44 8.30
CA ARG A 70 -2.34 -9.26 9.72
C ARG A 70 -3.30 -8.10 9.93
N GLU A 71 -3.45 -7.23 8.94
CA GLU A 71 -4.32 -6.05 9.05
C GLU A 71 -5.78 -6.45 9.30
N THR A 72 -6.45 -5.64 10.10
CA THR A 72 -7.85 -5.82 10.49
C THR A 72 -8.58 -4.48 10.35
N PRO A 73 -9.80 -4.48 9.79
CA PRO A 73 -10.53 -3.24 9.60
C PRO A 73 -10.97 -2.64 10.93
N THR A 74 -10.86 -1.32 11.05
CA THR A 74 -11.41 -0.56 12.18
C THR A 74 -12.87 -0.19 11.98
N GLU A 75 -13.35 -0.18 10.73
CA GLU A 75 -14.71 0.15 10.33
C GLU A 75 -15.22 -0.85 9.28
N PRO A 76 -16.54 -1.09 9.18
CA PRO A 76 -17.13 -1.98 8.18
C PRO A 76 -17.22 -1.32 6.79
N SER A 77 -16.54 -0.19 6.57
CA SER A 77 -16.67 0.60 5.36
C SER A 77 -15.36 1.25 4.93
N TRP A 78 -15.18 1.42 3.63
CA TRP A 78 -13.97 1.96 3.03
C TRP A 78 -14.32 2.92 1.91
N THR A 79 -13.79 4.13 2.00
CA THR A 79 -13.86 5.10 0.90
C THR A 79 -12.61 4.95 0.05
N VAL A 80 -12.79 4.48 -1.18
CA VAL A 80 -11.75 4.27 -2.17
C VAL A 80 -11.77 5.43 -3.16
N ARG A 81 -10.65 6.15 -3.29
CA ARG A 81 -10.47 7.18 -4.32
C ARG A 81 -9.60 6.65 -5.45
N PHE A 82 -10.13 6.71 -6.66
CA PHE A 82 -9.44 6.37 -7.89
C PHE A 82 -8.67 7.61 -8.37
N ARG A 83 -7.34 7.55 -8.26
CA ARG A 83 -6.41 8.63 -8.66
C ARG A 83 -6.11 8.61 -10.15
N THR A 84 -6.24 7.44 -10.77
CA THR A 84 -6.24 7.25 -12.21
C THR A 84 -7.38 6.33 -12.60
N PRO A 85 -7.89 6.39 -13.84
CA PRO A 85 -9.10 5.63 -14.15
C PRO A 85 -8.86 4.13 -14.06
N ALA A 86 -9.79 3.41 -13.44
CA ALA A 86 -9.74 1.95 -13.32
C ALA A 86 -10.70 1.29 -14.31
N THR A 87 -10.23 0.25 -14.99
CA THR A 87 -11.04 -0.53 -15.93
C THR A 87 -11.00 -2.01 -15.58
N PHE A 88 -12.14 -2.67 -15.71
CA PHE A 88 -12.36 -4.07 -15.37
C PHE A 88 -12.84 -4.83 -16.60
N GLY A 89 -12.75 -6.16 -16.57
CA GLY A 89 -13.34 -6.99 -17.62
C GLY A 89 -12.49 -8.20 -18.01
N ASN A 90 -12.97 -8.93 -19.01
CA ASN A 90 -12.38 -10.17 -19.49
C ASN A 90 -12.19 -10.10 -21.02
N GLY A 91 -11.01 -10.50 -21.49
CA GLY A 91 -10.64 -10.44 -22.90
C GLY A 91 -10.74 -9.01 -23.45
N ASN A 92 -11.61 -8.82 -24.44
CA ASN A 92 -11.81 -7.55 -25.14
C ASN A 92 -13.07 -6.78 -24.70
N ARG A 93 -13.72 -7.20 -23.60
CA ARG A 93 -14.85 -6.49 -22.99
C ARG A 93 -14.36 -5.75 -21.77
N PHE A 94 -14.62 -4.45 -21.75
CA PHE A 94 -14.20 -3.53 -20.68
C PHE A 94 -15.42 -2.91 -20.04
N SER A 95 -15.37 -2.78 -18.72
CA SER A 95 -16.34 -2.07 -17.91
C SER A 95 -15.59 -1.03 -17.08
N PRO A 96 -16.06 0.24 -17.06
CA PRO A 96 -15.54 1.19 -16.10
C PRO A 96 -16.03 0.86 -14.70
N TRP A 97 -17.16 0.17 -14.55
CA TRP A 97 -17.84 -0.01 -13.27
C TRP A 97 -17.02 -0.88 -12.30
N PRO A 98 -16.57 -0.32 -11.17
CA PRO A 98 -15.85 -1.05 -10.13
C PRO A 98 -16.86 -1.72 -9.17
N ASP A 99 -17.65 -2.68 -9.65
CA ASP A 99 -18.51 -3.44 -8.75
C ASP A 99 -17.66 -4.27 -7.75
N PRO A 100 -18.19 -4.56 -6.55
CA PRO A 100 -17.43 -5.29 -5.54
C PRO A 100 -16.86 -6.64 -6.00
N ALA A 101 -17.57 -7.38 -6.86
CA ALA A 101 -17.09 -8.67 -7.34
C ALA A 101 -15.95 -8.52 -8.35
N ALA A 102 -16.02 -7.52 -9.25
CA ALA A 102 -14.92 -7.20 -10.16
C ALA A 102 -13.67 -6.71 -9.41
N VAL A 103 -13.86 -5.87 -8.39
CA VAL A 103 -12.79 -5.36 -7.53
C VAL A 103 -12.11 -6.52 -6.78
N ALA A 104 -12.89 -7.29 -6.04
CA ALA A 104 -12.37 -8.40 -5.24
C ALA A 104 -11.70 -9.45 -6.12
N ARG A 105 -12.31 -9.86 -7.24
CA ARG A 105 -11.69 -10.79 -8.19
C ARG A 105 -10.35 -10.28 -8.70
N SER A 106 -10.29 -9.01 -9.12
CA SER A 106 -9.04 -8.43 -9.63
C SER A 106 -7.92 -8.47 -8.60
N LEU A 107 -8.24 -8.24 -7.33
CA LEU A 107 -7.25 -8.16 -6.25
C LEU A 107 -6.88 -9.54 -5.74
N THR A 108 -7.85 -10.43 -5.51
CA THR A 108 -7.59 -11.81 -5.06
C THR A 108 -6.74 -12.56 -6.06
N THR A 109 -7.08 -12.53 -7.35
CA THR A 109 -6.27 -13.20 -8.38
C THR A 109 -4.84 -12.68 -8.38
N ARG A 110 -4.65 -11.36 -8.22
CA ARG A 110 -3.31 -10.76 -8.16
C ARG A 110 -2.56 -11.13 -6.88
N TRP A 111 -3.23 -11.08 -5.73
CA TRP A 111 -2.68 -11.47 -4.44
C TRP A 111 -2.19 -12.92 -4.48
N ASN A 112 -3.07 -13.86 -4.86
CA ASN A 112 -2.75 -15.29 -4.93
C ASN A 112 -1.65 -15.59 -5.96
N THR A 113 -1.52 -14.78 -7.01
CA THR A 113 -0.43 -14.92 -8.01
C THR A 113 0.94 -14.52 -7.45
N PHE A 114 1.01 -13.47 -6.63
CA PHE A 114 2.29 -12.87 -6.22
C PHE A 114 2.68 -13.17 -4.76
N ASN A 115 1.73 -13.52 -3.90
CA ASN A 115 2.05 -13.90 -2.52
C ASN A 115 2.67 -15.30 -2.52
N PRO A 116 3.95 -15.44 -2.09
CA PRO A 116 4.64 -16.73 -2.12
C PRO A 116 4.15 -17.73 -1.08
N ASP A 117 3.34 -17.32 -0.10
CA ASP A 117 2.80 -18.17 0.96
C ASP A 117 1.34 -18.58 0.64
N PRO A 118 1.09 -19.84 0.21
CA PRO A 118 -0.27 -20.31 -0.10
C PRO A 118 -1.22 -20.31 1.09
N THR A 119 -0.71 -20.33 2.32
CA THR A 119 -1.55 -20.29 3.53
C THR A 119 -2.19 -18.92 3.74
N GLN A 120 -1.68 -17.90 3.05
CA GLN A 120 -2.20 -16.52 3.08
C GLN A 120 -3.05 -16.18 1.85
N HIS A 121 -3.34 -17.15 0.98
CA HIS A 121 -4.18 -16.94 -0.19
C HIS A 121 -5.64 -16.73 0.23
N PHE A 122 -6.34 -15.86 -0.50
CA PHE A 122 -7.75 -15.59 -0.26
C PHE A 122 -8.63 -16.45 -1.17
N ASP A 123 -9.82 -16.79 -0.67
CA ASP A 123 -10.83 -17.53 -1.43
C ASP A 123 -11.29 -16.72 -2.65
N GLU A 124 -11.45 -17.41 -3.78
CA GLU A 124 -11.88 -16.85 -5.05
C GLU A 124 -13.38 -17.04 -5.31
N ASP A 125 -14.14 -17.65 -4.39
CA ASP A 125 -15.58 -17.85 -4.53
C ASP A 125 -16.31 -16.51 -4.71
N PRO A 126 -16.90 -16.24 -5.89
CA PRO A 126 -17.59 -14.98 -6.17
C PRO A 126 -18.80 -14.73 -5.27
N ARG A 127 -19.31 -15.75 -4.57
CA ARG A 127 -20.44 -15.62 -3.63
C ARG A 127 -20.06 -14.81 -2.40
N LEU A 128 -18.79 -14.83 -1.97
CA LEU A 128 -18.31 -14.04 -0.83
C LEU A 128 -18.49 -12.54 -1.07
N TRP A 129 -18.19 -12.10 -2.29
CA TRP A 129 -18.20 -10.68 -2.67
C TRP A 129 -19.60 -10.09 -2.79
N ARG A 130 -20.66 -10.92 -2.82
CA ARG A 130 -22.05 -10.45 -2.78
C ARG A 130 -22.45 -9.83 -1.43
N ARG A 131 -21.63 -10.02 -0.40
CA ARG A 131 -21.82 -9.43 0.94
C ARG A 131 -21.31 -7.98 1.02
N ILE A 132 -20.57 -7.54 0.01
CA ILE A 132 -20.08 -6.18 -0.10
C ILE A 132 -21.08 -5.38 -0.93
N TRP A 133 -21.45 -4.19 -0.46
CA TRP A 133 -22.34 -3.29 -1.17
C TRP A 133 -21.73 -1.89 -1.29
N VAL A 134 -22.19 -1.13 -2.27
CA VAL A 134 -21.77 0.25 -2.50
C VAL A 134 -22.79 1.17 -1.85
N SER A 135 -22.34 1.94 -0.87
CA SER A 135 -23.18 2.89 -0.13
C SER A 135 -23.23 4.27 -0.78
N ASP A 136 -22.18 4.63 -1.51
CA ASP A 136 -22.05 5.93 -2.15
C ASP A 136 -21.07 5.86 -3.32
N VAL A 137 -21.34 6.65 -4.36
CA VAL A 137 -20.50 6.76 -5.56
C VAL A 137 -20.53 8.18 -6.11
N GLU A 138 -19.34 8.71 -6.34
CA GLU A 138 -19.13 10.01 -6.96
C GLU A 138 -18.04 9.84 -8.01
N GLY A 139 -18.36 10.03 -9.29
CA GLY A 139 -17.36 9.87 -10.34
C GLY A 139 -17.95 9.87 -11.73
N HIS A 140 -17.07 9.67 -12.71
CA HIS A 140 -17.47 9.58 -14.11
C HIS A 140 -16.63 8.52 -14.83
N THR A 141 -17.07 8.17 -16.03
CA THR A 141 -16.25 7.38 -16.95
C THR A 141 -15.30 8.31 -17.68
N GLU A 142 -14.06 7.89 -17.83
CA GLU A 142 -13.05 8.50 -18.69
C GLU A 142 -12.66 7.50 -19.79
N LEU A 143 -12.67 7.95 -21.04
CA LEU A 143 -12.25 7.13 -22.17
C LEU A 143 -10.75 7.28 -22.39
N LEU A 144 -10.03 6.18 -22.21
CA LEU A 144 -8.58 6.15 -22.26
C LEU A 144 -8.09 5.55 -23.59
N PRO A 145 -7.41 6.33 -24.44
CA PRO A 145 -6.79 5.80 -25.63
C PRO A 145 -5.55 4.98 -25.26
N LEU A 146 -5.59 3.68 -25.52
CA LEU A 146 -4.46 2.78 -25.43
C LEU A 146 -3.99 2.39 -26.84
N PRO A 147 -2.73 1.92 -27.01
CA PRO A 147 -2.28 1.42 -28.30
C PRO A 147 -3.21 0.33 -28.85
N GLY A 148 -3.95 0.65 -29.91
CA GLY A 148 -4.82 -0.29 -30.63
C GLY A 148 -6.24 -0.42 -30.09
N LEU A 149 -6.62 0.25 -29.00
CA LEU A 149 -7.99 0.23 -28.47
C LEU A 149 -8.26 1.39 -27.51
N THR A 150 -9.54 1.74 -27.32
CA THR A 150 -9.97 2.71 -26.29
C THR A 150 -10.70 1.95 -25.19
N VAL A 151 -10.31 2.16 -23.93
CA VAL A 151 -11.00 1.56 -22.76
C VAL A 151 -11.77 2.61 -21.97
N PRO A 152 -12.99 2.30 -21.51
CA PRO A 152 -13.64 3.08 -20.46
C PRO A 152 -13.04 2.72 -19.10
N GLY A 153 -12.68 3.74 -18.31
CA GLY A 153 -12.28 3.58 -16.91
C GLY A 153 -13.09 4.48 -15.99
N PHE A 154 -13.34 4.04 -14.77
CA PHE A 154 -13.97 4.87 -13.74
C PHE A 154 -12.92 5.73 -13.03
N LEU A 155 -13.21 7.03 -12.91
CA LEU A 155 -12.47 7.99 -12.11
C LEU A 155 -13.41 8.64 -11.10
N GLY A 156 -12.99 8.73 -9.83
CA GLY A 156 -13.81 9.25 -8.75
C GLY A 156 -13.59 8.54 -7.43
N ARG A 157 -14.67 8.39 -6.65
CA ARG A 157 -14.71 7.83 -5.30
C ARG A 157 -15.86 6.86 -5.16
N ILE A 158 -15.63 5.76 -4.45
CA ILE A 158 -16.67 4.80 -4.06
C ILE A 158 -16.53 4.45 -2.60
N ARG A 159 -17.65 4.37 -1.89
CA ARG A 159 -17.71 3.88 -0.52
C ARG A 159 -18.29 2.47 -0.48
N TYR A 160 -17.44 1.50 -0.22
CA TYR A 160 -17.84 0.10 0.02
C TYR A 160 -18.23 -0.11 1.47
N HIS A 161 -19.14 -1.04 1.72
CA HIS A 161 -19.57 -1.48 3.03
C HIS A 161 -19.67 -3.00 3.08
N CYS A 162 -19.33 -3.61 4.21
CA CYS A 162 -19.44 -5.05 4.44
C CYS A 162 -19.67 -5.34 5.93
N ASP A 163 -20.84 -5.89 6.25
CA ASP A 163 -21.23 -6.24 7.62
C ASP A 163 -20.71 -7.62 8.05
N ASP A 164 -20.35 -8.48 7.10
CA ASP A 164 -19.75 -9.78 7.39
C ASP A 164 -18.28 -9.59 7.83
N PRO A 165 -17.88 -9.93 9.07
CA PRO A 165 -16.54 -9.63 9.56
C PRO A 165 -15.41 -10.35 8.82
N GLY A 166 -15.66 -11.57 8.32
CA GLY A 166 -14.67 -12.35 7.58
C GLY A 166 -14.41 -11.77 6.19
N VAL A 167 -15.49 -11.40 5.48
CA VAL A 167 -15.38 -10.73 4.18
C VAL A 167 -14.86 -9.31 4.33
N ALA A 168 -15.25 -8.58 5.37
CA ALA A 168 -14.74 -7.24 5.69
C ALA A 168 -13.23 -7.26 5.91
N THR A 169 -12.74 -8.23 6.67
CA THR A 169 -11.30 -8.42 6.91
C THR A 169 -10.54 -8.69 5.61
N THR A 170 -11.10 -9.57 4.77
CA THR A 170 -10.49 -9.90 3.49
C THR A 170 -10.47 -8.70 2.54
N LEU A 171 -11.60 -8.01 2.39
CA LEU A 171 -11.70 -6.81 1.56
C LEU A 171 -10.73 -5.73 2.02
N HIS A 172 -10.64 -5.49 3.33
CA HIS A 172 -9.70 -4.52 3.88
C HIS A 172 -8.26 -4.79 3.44
N ARG A 173 -7.77 -6.01 3.64
CA ARG A 173 -6.41 -6.41 3.24
C ARG A 173 -6.17 -6.26 1.74
N LEU A 174 -7.15 -6.67 0.93
CA LEU A 174 -7.10 -6.50 -0.53
C LEU A 174 -7.06 -5.02 -0.94
N LEU A 175 -7.82 -4.16 -0.27
CA LEU A 175 -7.83 -2.72 -0.53
C LEU A 175 -6.51 -2.05 -0.11
N LEU A 176 -5.90 -2.45 1.02
CA LEU A 176 -4.57 -1.99 1.40
C LEU A 176 -3.52 -2.42 0.37
N PHE A 177 -3.62 -3.66 -0.11
CA PHE A 177 -2.78 -4.16 -1.19
C PHE A 177 -2.98 -3.36 -2.49
N ALA A 178 -4.21 -2.96 -2.79
CA ALA A 178 -4.55 -2.19 -3.99
C ALA A 178 -3.95 -0.78 -4.01
N GLU A 179 -3.67 -0.15 -2.87
CA GLU A 179 -2.92 1.12 -2.81
C GLU A 179 -1.49 0.97 -3.38
N LEU A 180 -0.92 -0.24 -3.31
CA LEU A 180 0.41 -0.55 -3.84
C LEU A 180 0.32 -1.12 -5.27
N ALA A 181 -0.49 -2.14 -5.46
CA ALA A 181 -0.55 -2.92 -6.70
C ALA A 181 -1.42 -2.29 -7.79
N GLY A 182 -2.22 -1.29 -7.45
CA GLY A 182 -3.30 -0.77 -8.27
C GLY A 182 -4.47 -1.75 -8.39
N LEU A 183 -5.57 -1.28 -8.98
CA LEU A 183 -6.84 -1.99 -9.09
C LEU A 183 -7.28 -2.14 -10.56
N GLY A 184 -7.78 -3.32 -10.93
CA GLY A 184 -8.26 -3.59 -12.29
C GLY A 184 -7.12 -3.87 -13.28
N ARG A 185 -7.35 -3.52 -14.56
CA ARG A 185 -6.44 -3.82 -15.68
C ARG A 185 -5.49 -2.66 -15.98
N TYR A 186 -4.39 -3.00 -16.64
CA TYR A 186 -3.36 -2.07 -17.12
C TYR A 186 -2.72 -1.22 -16.00
N THR A 187 -2.61 -1.77 -14.79
CA THR A 187 -1.95 -1.09 -13.67
C THR A 187 -0.46 -0.84 -13.94
N THR A 188 0.18 -1.70 -14.73
CA THR A 188 1.55 -1.47 -15.24
C THR A 188 1.68 -0.31 -16.23
N ARG A 189 0.56 0.31 -16.65
CA ARG A 189 0.51 1.53 -17.46
C ARG A 189 0.05 2.76 -16.66
N GLY A 190 0.01 2.65 -15.33
CA GLY A 190 -0.41 3.74 -14.44
C GLY A 190 -1.92 3.88 -14.26
N LEU A 191 -2.72 2.92 -14.74
CA LEU A 191 -4.17 2.90 -14.50
C LEU A 191 -4.53 2.27 -13.15
N GLY A 192 -5.71 2.60 -12.65
CA GLY A 192 -6.25 2.03 -11.42
C GLY A 192 -5.43 2.30 -10.16
N ILE A 193 -4.69 3.41 -10.10
CA ILE A 193 -4.06 3.85 -8.86
C ILE A 193 -5.18 4.31 -7.93
N ILE A 194 -5.17 3.79 -6.70
CA ILE A 194 -6.15 4.16 -5.69
C ILE A 194 -5.50 4.66 -4.42
N THR A 195 -6.25 5.38 -3.60
CA THR A 195 -5.94 5.63 -2.19
C THR A 195 -7.16 5.35 -1.35
N LEU A 196 -6.95 4.88 -0.13
CA LEU A 196 -8.00 4.76 0.88
C LEU A 196 -8.05 6.06 1.68
N ASP A 197 -9.25 6.60 1.86
CA ASP A 197 -9.41 7.61 2.89
C ASP A 197 -9.34 6.89 4.23
N SER A 198 -8.28 7.15 4.98
CA SER A 198 -8.17 6.71 6.36
C SER A 198 -9.34 7.29 7.14
N GLY A 199 -10.30 6.46 7.53
CA GLY A 199 -11.04 6.73 8.78
C GLY A 199 -9.98 6.94 9.85
N ALA A 200 -10.07 8.03 10.60
CA ALA A 200 -9.02 8.57 11.47
C ALA A 200 -8.11 7.48 12.10
N GLY A 201 -6.85 7.37 11.65
CA GLY A 201 -5.91 6.44 12.29
C GLY A 201 -4.67 5.97 11.52
N ARG A 202 -4.56 6.14 10.19
CA ARG A 202 -3.36 5.64 9.48
C ARG A 202 -2.25 6.69 9.42
N ASN A 203 -1.30 6.59 10.35
CA ASN A 203 0.02 7.21 10.19
C ASN A 203 0.80 6.40 9.12
N PRO A 204 1.41 7.03 8.10
CA PRO A 204 2.21 6.31 7.13
C PRO A 204 3.38 5.62 7.84
N VAL A 205 3.50 4.31 7.65
CA VAL A 205 4.59 3.50 8.20
C VAL A 205 5.88 3.88 7.48
N VAL A 206 6.68 4.73 8.12
CA VAL A 206 8.08 4.97 7.75
C VAL A 206 8.94 3.97 8.53
N SER A 207 9.10 2.76 7.99
CA SER A 207 10.09 1.82 8.50
C SER A 207 11.46 2.12 7.86
N GLY A 208 12.17 3.09 8.42
CA GLY A 208 13.62 3.23 8.22
C GLY A 208 14.38 2.22 9.09
N PRO A 209 15.62 1.84 8.73
CA PRO A 209 16.37 0.86 9.50
C PRO A 209 16.61 1.38 10.92
N GLN A 210 16.13 0.62 11.92
CA GLN A 210 16.44 0.84 13.33
C GLN A 210 17.97 0.81 13.50
N LYS A 211 18.56 1.97 13.80
CA LYS A 211 19.93 2.00 14.32
C LYS A 211 19.92 1.29 15.67
N SER A 212 20.64 0.18 15.76
CA SER A 212 20.95 -0.50 17.02
C SER A 212 21.52 0.51 18.03
N PRO A 213 21.12 0.46 19.32
CA PRO A 213 21.68 1.37 20.31
C PRO A 213 23.16 1.05 20.49
N ARG A 214 24.02 2.00 20.09
CA ARG A 214 25.43 2.03 20.51
C ARG A 214 25.45 2.21 22.03
N SER A 215 26.03 1.24 22.71
CA SER A 215 26.47 1.32 24.09
C SER A 215 27.36 2.56 24.29
N VAL A 216 26.86 3.52 25.06
CA VAL A 216 27.68 4.61 25.60
C VAL A 216 27.95 4.29 27.05
N GLN A 217 29.16 3.82 27.32
CA GLN A 217 29.75 3.79 28.66
C GLN A 217 29.73 5.23 29.20
N ARG A 218 29.03 5.45 30.32
CA ARG A 218 29.18 6.67 31.13
C ARG A 218 30.22 6.40 32.21
N SER A 219 31.40 6.97 32.04
CA SER A 219 32.36 7.20 33.11
C SER A 219 32.01 8.50 33.85
N ASP A 220 31.95 8.37 35.17
CA ASP A 220 32.27 9.33 36.24
C ASP A 220 31.82 10.80 36.14
N GLN A 221 30.99 11.22 37.10
CA GLN A 221 31.48 12.16 38.12
C GLN A 221 30.56 12.23 39.35
N ARG A 222 31.18 11.97 40.51
CA ARG A 222 30.70 12.25 41.86
C ARG A 222 30.25 13.71 42.01
N LYS A 223 29.17 13.93 42.76
CA LYS A 223 29.14 14.93 43.84
C LYS A 223 28.25 14.45 44.97
N GLN A 224 28.86 14.42 46.14
CA GLN A 224 28.33 14.00 47.43
C GLN A 224 28.00 15.27 48.23
N TYR A 225 26.84 15.31 48.86
CA TYR A 225 26.63 16.15 50.03
C TYR A 225 25.71 15.41 51.02
N ASN A 226 26.08 15.55 52.29
CA ASN A 226 25.77 14.67 53.41
C ASN A 226 24.86 15.39 54.42
N SER A 227 24.22 14.61 55.30
CA SER A 227 23.69 14.91 56.67
C SER A 227 22.28 14.35 56.86
N ASP A 228 21.82 13.89 58.01
CA ASP A 228 22.33 13.18 59.20
C ASP A 228 21.03 12.88 60.01
N VAL A 229 20.67 11.62 60.31
CA VAL A 229 20.61 11.03 61.70
C VAL A 229 19.24 11.25 62.43
N PRO A 230 18.77 10.41 63.40
CA PRO A 230 18.48 8.96 63.41
C PRO A 230 17.06 8.63 63.99
N GLY A 231 16.66 7.36 64.03
CA GLY A 231 15.54 6.93 64.89
C GLY A 231 15.04 5.50 64.65
N SER A 232 15.23 4.63 65.64
CA SER A 232 14.67 3.26 65.80
C SER A 232 14.03 3.24 67.23
N PRO A 233 13.21 2.26 67.70
CA PRO A 233 12.86 0.94 67.13
C PRO A 233 11.37 0.50 67.33
N ALA A 234 11.13 -0.82 67.14
CA ALA A 234 9.94 -1.66 67.46
C ALA A 234 8.86 -1.76 66.36
N GLU A 235 8.22 -2.89 66.05
CA GLU A 235 8.18 -4.26 66.58
C GLU A 235 7.55 -5.20 65.50
N ARG A 236 7.55 -6.50 65.77
CA ARG A 236 7.26 -7.66 64.87
C ARG A 236 5.81 -7.74 64.34
N ALA A 237 5.60 -8.38 63.18
CA ALA A 237 4.94 -9.71 63.02
C ALA A 237 4.36 -9.97 61.60
N GLY A 238 4.66 -11.16 61.04
CA GLY A 238 3.91 -11.88 59.98
C GLY A 238 3.99 -11.32 58.55
N GLY A 239 4.13 -12.06 57.45
CA GLY A 239 4.12 -13.50 57.17
C GLY A 239 3.92 -13.70 55.66
N ARG A 240 4.96 -14.20 54.99
CA ARG A 240 5.04 -14.90 53.67
C ARG A 240 4.35 -14.35 52.40
N SER A 241 5.21 -13.83 51.52
CA SER A 241 5.53 -14.15 50.10
C SER A 241 4.74 -15.24 49.35
N VAL A 242 4.70 -15.32 48.01
CA VAL A 242 5.06 -14.55 46.78
C VAL A 242 4.50 -15.38 45.60
N GLN A 243 4.22 -14.73 44.47
CA GLN A 243 3.85 -15.32 43.16
C GLN A 243 4.94 -16.17 42.51
#